data_AF-A0A060QJP2-F1
#
_entry.id   AF-A0A060QJP2-F1
#
_cell.length_a   1.000
_cell.length_b   1.000
_cell.length_c   1.000
_cell.angle_alpha   90.00
_cell.angle_beta   90.00
_cell.angle_gamma   90.00
#
_symmetry.space_group_name_H-M   'P 1'
#
loop_
_entity.id
_entity.type
_entity.pdbx_description
1 polymer ?
#
loop_
_entity_poly.entity_id
_entity_poly.type
_entity_poly.pdbx_seq_one_letter_code
_entity_poly.pdbx_strand_id
1 'polypeptide(L)'
;MLAENIASYVTGWAVKRDTDAAPHLVNADDIAFLAELVTQQSGLAAEDAERNLQVVLEGWLLQRARGERPTRFNTGDFSAFIAFLPPAEPEPVDSSPAEEPVARVSTARKARHAPEEPSALSEAETSPKRAESFAKTHSKRLPREAPAHDLFAGLDFSRFHVENGV
;
A
#
# COMPACT_ATOMS: atom_id res chain seq x y z
N MET A 1 -21.14 -15.75 0.82
CA MET A 1 -20.81 -14.77 -0.23
C MET A 1 -19.62 -13.91 0.18
N LEU A 2 -19.76 -12.83 0.98
CA LEU A 2 -18.62 -11.95 1.29
C LEU A 2 -17.44 -12.66 1.98
N ALA A 3 -17.69 -13.39 3.07
CA ALA A 3 -16.65 -14.12 3.78
C ALA A 3 -15.94 -15.18 2.90
N GLU A 4 -16.66 -15.80 1.96
CA GLU A 4 -16.08 -16.77 1.02
C GLU A 4 -15.19 -16.07 -0.03
N ASN A 5 -15.60 -14.90 -0.53
CA ASN A 5 -14.80 -14.10 -1.44
C ASN A 5 -13.50 -13.64 -0.75
N ILE A 6 -13.59 -13.18 0.50
CA ILE A 6 -12.44 -12.80 1.31
C ILE A 6 -11.54 -14.02 1.56
N ALA A 7 -12.11 -15.15 1.98
CA ALA A 7 -11.35 -16.39 2.21
C ALA A 7 -10.58 -16.82 0.95
N SER A 8 -11.21 -16.76 -0.22
CA SER A 8 -10.55 -17.07 -1.48
C SER A 8 -9.43 -16.08 -1.82
N TYR A 9 -9.59 -14.80 -1.51
CA TYR A 9 -8.60 -13.76 -1.80
C TYR A 9 -7.35 -13.88 -0.93
N VAL A 10 -7.54 -14.19 0.36
CA VAL A 10 -6.45 -14.29 1.36
C VAL A 10 -5.91 -15.71 1.52
N THR A 11 -6.27 -16.62 0.62
CA THR A 11 -5.84 -18.02 0.69
C THR A 11 -4.33 -18.12 0.65
N GLY A 12 -3.76 -18.82 1.63
CA GLY A 12 -2.31 -19.02 1.76
C GLY A 12 -1.56 -17.84 2.38
N TRP A 13 -2.26 -16.77 2.80
CA TRP A 13 -1.61 -15.65 3.46
C TRP A 13 -1.25 -16.01 4.89
N ALA A 14 -0.11 -15.48 5.34
CA ALA A 14 0.26 -15.43 6.75
C ALA A 14 0.10 -14.01 7.26
N VAL A 15 -0.42 -13.87 8.47
CA VAL A 15 -0.70 -12.59 9.12
C VAL A 15 -0.08 -12.55 10.51
N LYS A 16 0.32 -11.36 10.95
CA LYS A 16 0.68 -11.07 12.34
C LYS A 16 0.02 -9.76 12.73
N ARG A 17 -0.89 -9.81 13.71
CA ARG A 17 -1.53 -8.62 14.29
C ARG A 17 -0.65 -8.07 15.41
N ASP A 18 -0.90 -6.83 15.81
CA ASP A 18 -0.13 -6.19 16.90
C ASP A 18 -0.25 -6.93 18.24
N THR A 19 -1.36 -7.64 18.46
CA THR A 19 -1.62 -8.43 19.67
C THR A 19 -1.05 -9.84 19.59
N ASP A 20 -0.63 -10.30 18.41
CA ASP A 20 -0.20 -11.68 18.22
C ASP A 20 1.26 -11.86 18.64
N ALA A 21 1.51 -12.94 19.38
CA ALA A 21 2.86 -13.30 19.79
C ALA A 21 3.74 -13.76 18.62
N ALA A 22 3.13 -14.35 17.58
CA ALA A 22 3.82 -14.86 16.39
C ALA A 22 2.89 -14.80 15.17
N PRO A 23 3.43 -14.78 13.94
CA PRO A 23 2.65 -14.92 12.72
C PRO A 23 1.90 -16.26 12.67
N HIS A 24 0.74 -16.26 12.01
CA HIS A 24 -0.04 -17.46 11.75
C HIS A 24 -0.68 -17.41 10.36
N LEU A 25 -1.10 -18.56 9.83
CA LEU A 25 -1.89 -18.58 8.59
C LEU A 25 -3.28 -17.98 8.87
N VAL A 26 -3.79 -17.18 7.92
CA VAL A 26 -5.12 -16.59 8.03
C VAL A 26 -6.14 -17.69 8.33
N ASN A 27 -6.85 -17.55 9.44
CA ASN A 27 -7.82 -18.52 9.93
C ASN A 27 -9.26 -17.97 9.80
N ALA A 28 -10.24 -18.76 10.26
CA ALA A 28 -11.65 -18.39 10.17
C ALA A 28 -12.01 -17.13 10.97
N ASP A 29 -11.36 -16.89 12.12
CA ASP A 29 -11.61 -15.72 12.96
C ASP A 29 -11.11 -14.45 12.28
N ASP A 30 -9.93 -14.50 11.64
CA ASP A 30 -9.40 -13.39 10.86
C ASP A 30 -10.30 -13.07 9.66
N ILE A 31 -10.81 -14.10 8.97
CA ILE A 31 -11.75 -13.92 7.84
C ILE A 31 -13.06 -13.30 8.33
N ALA A 32 -13.60 -13.76 9.45
CA ALA A 32 -14.82 -13.21 10.03
C ALA A 32 -14.64 -11.74 10.42
N PHE A 33 -13.53 -11.40 11.06
CA PHE A 33 -13.17 -10.03 11.40
C PHE A 33 -13.07 -9.14 10.15
N LEU A 34 -12.34 -9.58 9.13
CA LEU A 34 -12.22 -8.83 7.88
C LEU A 34 -13.58 -8.66 7.19
N ALA A 35 -14.43 -9.71 7.16
CA ALA A 35 -15.75 -9.63 6.56
C ALA A 35 -16.67 -8.63 7.29
N GLU A 36 -16.64 -8.63 8.62
CA GLU A 36 -17.40 -7.66 9.42
C GLU A 36 -16.90 -6.24 9.17
N LEU A 37 -15.58 -6.04 9.22
CA LEU A 37 -14.95 -4.74 8.98
C LEU A 37 -15.29 -4.18 7.60
N VAL A 38 -15.25 -5.02 6.56
CA VAL A 38 -15.61 -4.64 5.19
C VAL A 38 -17.10 -4.31 5.09
N THR A 39 -17.97 -5.12 5.71
CA THR A 39 -19.41 -4.86 5.73
C THR A 39 -19.76 -3.50 6.34
N GLN A 40 -19.03 -3.08 7.39
CA GLN A 40 -19.20 -1.77 8.01
C GLN A 40 -18.89 -0.59 7.08
N GLN A 41 -18.19 -0.82 5.96
CA GLN A 41 -17.89 0.22 4.97
C GLN A 41 -18.98 0.37 3.90
N SER A 42 -20.05 -0.45 3.96
CA SER A 42 -21.16 -0.38 3.01
C SER A 42 -21.83 1.00 3.04
N GLY A 43 -22.09 1.56 1.86
CA GLY A 43 -22.71 2.88 1.70
C GLY A 43 -21.75 4.07 1.84
N LEU A 44 -20.48 3.84 2.17
CA LEU A 44 -19.46 4.90 2.15
C LEU A 44 -18.90 5.11 0.74
N ALA A 45 -18.37 6.31 0.50
CA ALA A 45 -17.52 6.55 -0.66
C ALA A 45 -16.25 5.71 -0.57
N ALA A 46 -15.75 5.22 -1.71
CA ALA A 46 -14.60 4.32 -1.76
C ALA A 46 -13.37 4.89 -1.02
N GLU A 47 -13.08 6.18 -1.19
CA GLU A 47 -11.94 6.84 -0.54
C GLU A 47 -12.04 6.85 0.99
N ASP A 48 -13.24 7.04 1.53
CA ASP A 48 -13.48 7.06 2.98
C ASP A 48 -13.45 5.63 3.53
N ALA A 49 -14.02 4.66 2.80
CA ALA A 49 -13.92 3.24 3.13
C ALA A 49 -12.46 2.77 3.17
N GLU A 50 -11.65 3.12 2.17
CA GLU A 50 -10.22 2.78 2.14
C GLU A 50 -9.46 3.39 3.33
N ARG A 51 -9.72 4.66 3.65
CA ARG A 51 -9.09 5.32 4.79
C ARG A 51 -9.45 4.64 6.11
N ASN A 52 -10.72 4.24 6.29
CA ASN A 52 -11.17 3.54 7.49
C ASN A 52 -10.48 2.17 7.61
N LEU A 53 -10.42 1.40 6.52
CA LEU A 53 -9.73 0.10 6.50
C LEU A 53 -8.25 0.26 6.84
N GLN A 54 -7.59 1.29 6.31
CA GLN A 54 -6.19 1.57 6.59
C GLN A 54 -5.93 1.84 8.07
N VAL A 55 -6.82 2.60 8.73
CA VAL A 55 -6.68 2.93 10.16
C VAL A 55 -6.87 1.69 11.03
N VAL A 56 -7.89 0.87 10.76
CA VAL A 56 -8.19 -0.31 11.59
C VAL A 56 -7.16 -1.41 11.41
N LEU A 57 -6.65 -1.58 10.18
CA LEU A 57 -5.64 -2.58 9.85
C LEU A 57 -4.21 -2.04 9.96
N GLU A 58 -4.04 -0.85 10.55
CA GLU A 58 -2.72 -0.33 10.88
C GLU A 58 -2.01 -1.31 11.83
N GLY A 59 -0.70 -1.52 11.59
CA GLY A 59 0.11 -2.45 12.37
C GLY A 59 0.11 -3.90 11.86
N TRP A 60 -0.94 -4.31 11.14
CA TRP A 60 -1.00 -5.67 10.59
C TRP A 60 0.10 -5.92 9.56
N LEU A 61 0.81 -7.03 9.74
CA LEU A 61 1.81 -7.52 8.80
C LEU A 61 1.30 -8.76 8.09
N LEU A 62 1.47 -8.79 6.77
CA LEU A 62 0.97 -9.82 5.90
C LEU A 62 2.07 -10.32 4.98
N GLN A 63 2.01 -11.60 4.70
CA GLN A 63 2.79 -12.22 3.66
C GLN A 63 1.85 -12.98 2.74
N ARG A 64 1.74 -12.53 1.48
CA ARG A 64 0.71 -13.00 0.55
C ARG A 64 1.07 -14.34 -0.10
N ALA A 65 2.37 -14.60 -0.29
CA ALA A 65 2.87 -15.89 -0.75
C ALA A 65 4.16 -16.31 -0.04
N ARG A 66 4.47 -17.60 -0.13
CA ARG A 66 5.72 -18.19 0.36
C ARG A 66 6.95 -17.39 -0.09
N GLY A 67 7.83 -17.08 0.85
CA GLY A 67 9.11 -16.42 0.55
C GLY A 67 8.99 -14.95 0.15
N GLU A 68 7.78 -14.39 0.09
CA GLU A 68 7.61 -12.95 -0.03
C GLU A 68 7.99 -12.25 1.27
N ARG A 69 8.42 -10.99 1.14
CA ARG A 69 8.70 -10.17 2.30
C ARG A 69 7.37 -9.79 2.98
N PRO A 70 7.25 -9.93 4.32
CA PRO A 70 6.11 -9.40 5.05
C PRO A 70 5.96 -7.90 4.82
N THR A 71 4.75 -7.47 4.48
CA THR A 71 4.38 -6.09 4.18
C THR A 71 3.04 -5.77 4.83
N ARG A 72 2.71 -4.49 4.96
CA ARG A 72 1.38 -4.08 5.40
C ARG A 72 0.36 -4.30 4.28
N PHE A 73 -0.92 -4.13 4.61
CA PHE A 73 -1.95 -3.94 3.61
C PHE A 73 -1.59 -2.75 2.71
N ASN A 74 -1.87 -2.88 1.42
CA ASN A 74 -1.68 -1.83 0.43
C ASN A 74 -3.03 -1.41 -0.16
N THR A 75 -3.03 -0.34 -0.96
CA THR A 75 -4.24 0.19 -1.61
C THR A 75 -4.97 -0.87 -2.43
N GLY A 76 -4.25 -1.73 -3.16
CA GLY A 76 -4.85 -2.81 -3.94
C GLY A 76 -5.64 -3.81 -3.08
N ASP A 77 -5.16 -4.11 -1.88
CA ASP A 77 -5.90 -4.99 -0.96
C ASP A 77 -7.17 -4.31 -0.45
N PHE A 78 -7.10 -3.03 -0.09
CA PHE A 78 -8.27 -2.27 0.36
C PHE A 78 -9.32 -2.14 -0.74
N SER A 79 -8.91 -1.79 -1.97
CA SER A 79 -9.80 -1.72 -3.11
C SER A 79 -10.42 -3.08 -3.44
N ALA A 80 -9.66 -4.18 -3.31
CA ALA A 80 -10.20 -5.53 -3.51
C ALA A 80 -11.28 -5.87 -2.48
N PHE A 81 -11.07 -5.53 -1.21
CA PHE A 81 -12.07 -5.73 -0.18
C PHE A 81 -13.34 -4.93 -0.42
N ILE A 82 -13.21 -3.66 -0.79
CA ILE A 82 -14.37 -2.79 -1.10
C ILE A 82 -15.11 -3.31 -2.33
N ALA A 83 -14.40 -3.84 -3.33
CA ALA A 83 -15.01 -4.42 -4.53
C ALA A 83 -15.86 -5.67 -4.24
N PHE A 84 -15.72 -6.31 -3.06
CA PHE A 84 -16.61 -7.40 -2.66
C PHE A 84 -17.96 -6.92 -2.10
N LEU A 85 -18.10 -5.63 -1.78
CA LEU A 85 -19.38 -5.07 -1.37
C LEU A 85 -20.33 -4.96 -2.58
N PRO A 86 -21.64 -5.13 -2.37
CA PRO A 86 -22.60 -4.83 -3.42
C PRO A 86 -22.43 -3.36 -3.85
N PRO A 87 -22.57 -3.05 -5.15
CA PRO A 87 -22.55 -1.67 -5.61
C PRO A 87 -23.61 -0.90 -4.82
N ALA A 88 -23.23 0.28 -4.31
CA ALA A 88 -24.18 1.17 -3.67
C ALA A 88 -25.33 1.40 -4.64
N GLU A 89 -26.53 0.96 -4.26
CA GLU A 89 -27.71 1.12 -5.07
C GLU A 89 -27.83 2.63 -5.36
N PRO A 90 -27.86 3.06 -6.62
CA PRO A 90 -27.97 4.48 -6.91
C PRO A 90 -29.28 4.95 -6.27
N GLU A 91 -29.17 5.90 -5.35
CA GLU A 91 -30.33 6.61 -4.82
C GLU A 91 -31.25 6.95 -6.00
N PRO A 92 -32.55 6.61 -5.96
CA PRO A 92 -33.44 6.95 -7.04
C PRO A 92 -33.38 8.45 -7.21
N VAL A 93 -32.76 8.89 -8.30
CA VAL A 93 -32.79 10.27 -8.76
C VAL A 93 -34.27 10.58 -8.95
N ASP A 94 -34.85 11.22 -7.94
CA ASP A 94 -36.20 11.75 -7.96
C ASP A 94 -36.24 12.71 -9.14
N SER A 95 -36.68 12.16 -10.26
CA SER A 95 -36.72 12.82 -11.56
C SER A 95 -37.88 13.78 -11.52
N SER A 96 -37.67 14.91 -10.83
CA SER A 96 -38.55 16.07 -10.94
C SER A 96 -38.25 16.75 -12.29
N PRO A 97 -39.18 16.74 -13.25
CA PRO A 97 -38.97 17.38 -14.53
C PRO A 97 -39.32 18.86 -14.38
N ALA A 98 -38.30 19.72 -14.34
CA ALA A 98 -38.50 21.16 -14.49
C ALA A 98 -37.48 21.71 -15.50
N GLU A 99 -37.95 21.72 -16.75
CA GLU A 99 -37.66 22.64 -17.86
C GLU A 99 -36.27 23.33 -17.96
N GLU A 100 -35.58 23.03 -19.07
CA GLU A 100 -34.59 23.89 -19.76
C GLU A 100 -35.21 25.25 -20.23
N PRO A 101 -34.49 26.25 -20.84
CA PRO A 101 -33.09 26.30 -21.31
C PRO A 101 -32.34 27.65 -21.05
N VAL A 102 -31.17 27.80 -21.72
CA VAL A 102 -30.37 29.01 -22.06
C VAL A 102 -29.54 29.67 -20.95
N ALA A 103 -28.24 29.95 -21.10
CA ALA A 103 -27.63 30.62 -22.23
C ALA A 103 -26.13 30.30 -22.44
N ARG A 104 -25.74 30.28 -23.71
CA ARG A 104 -24.36 30.33 -24.22
C ARG A 104 -23.73 31.69 -23.90
N VAL A 105 -22.46 31.75 -23.49
CA VAL A 105 -21.51 32.78 -23.93
C VAL A 105 -20.10 32.20 -24.03
N SER A 106 -19.56 32.23 -25.24
CA SER A 106 -18.17 32.02 -25.62
C SER A 106 -17.24 33.09 -25.02
N THR A 107 -15.96 32.78 -24.80
CA THR A 107 -14.85 33.55 -25.42
C THR A 107 -13.48 32.90 -25.18
N ALA A 108 -12.72 32.84 -26.27
CA ALA A 108 -11.34 32.42 -26.36
C ALA A 108 -10.36 33.54 -25.99
N ARG A 109 -9.15 33.18 -25.54
CA ARG A 109 -7.82 33.69 -25.96
C ARG A 109 -6.76 33.25 -24.94
N LYS A 110 -5.67 32.56 -25.28
CA LYS A 110 -4.55 32.82 -26.22
C LYS A 110 -3.34 33.39 -25.48
N ALA A 111 -2.17 32.86 -25.87
CA ALA A 111 -0.79 33.37 -25.71
C ALA A 111 -0.08 32.93 -24.41
N ARG A 112 1.22 32.63 -24.38
CA ARG A 112 2.31 32.29 -25.33
C ARG A 112 3.58 32.22 -24.45
N HIS A 113 4.68 31.75 -25.05
CA HIS A 113 6.08 31.77 -24.56
C HIS A 113 6.45 30.55 -23.71
N ALA A 114 7.16 29.53 -24.22
CA ALA A 114 8.43 29.45 -24.97
C ALA A 114 9.69 29.65 -24.07
N PRO A 115 10.81 28.99 -24.40
CA PRO A 115 11.74 28.34 -23.47
C PRO A 115 12.99 29.16 -23.17
N GLU A 116 13.72 28.80 -22.10
CA GLU A 116 15.12 29.18 -21.90
C GLU A 116 15.90 28.03 -21.24
N GLU A 117 16.74 27.36 -22.04
CA GLU A 117 18.05 26.88 -21.59
C GLU A 117 19.02 28.07 -21.58
N PRO A 118 20.09 28.03 -20.77
CA PRO A 118 21.39 27.82 -21.41
C PRO A 118 22.41 26.98 -20.63
N SER A 119 23.12 26.12 -21.38
CA SER A 119 24.58 25.95 -21.47
C SER A 119 25.48 26.16 -20.24
N ALA A 120 26.29 25.14 -19.92
CA ALA A 120 27.76 25.11 -20.13
C ALA A 120 28.36 23.93 -19.31
N LEU A 121 28.90 22.88 -19.93
CA LEU A 121 30.31 22.72 -20.35
C LEU A 121 31.34 23.00 -19.23
N SER A 122 31.95 21.93 -18.70
CA SER A 122 33.40 21.87 -18.52
C SER A 122 33.87 20.43 -18.44
N GLU A 123 34.70 20.08 -19.42
CA GLU A 123 35.48 18.87 -19.54
C GLU A 123 36.74 18.90 -18.66
N ALA A 124 37.44 17.77 -18.70
CA ALA A 124 38.85 17.52 -18.41
C ALA A 124 39.17 17.04 -16.98
N GLU A 125 40.10 16.12 -16.74
CA GLU A 125 40.77 15.04 -17.48
C GLU A 125 41.66 14.36 -16.41
N THR A 126 42.31 13.26 -16.76
CA THR A 126 43.51 12.67 -16.12
C THR A 126 43.32 11.65 -14.97
N SER A 127 43.43 10.37 -15.35
CA SER A 127 44.19 9.32 -14.61
C SER A 127 45.71 9.62 -14.70
N PRO A 128 46.67 8.97 -13.96
CA PRO A 128 46.66 7.58 -13.45
C PRO A 128 47.49 7.27 -12.17
N LYS A 129 47.65 5.95 -11.89
CA LYS A 129 48.71 5.21 -11.15
C LYS A 129 48.60 4.97 -9.63
N ARG A 130 48.25 3.70 -9.32
CA ARG A 130 49.05 2.68 -8.58
C ARG A 130 49.82 3.11 -7.32
N ALA A 131 49.41 2.58 -6.16
CA ALA A 131 50.31 1.99 -5.17
C ALA A 131 49.51 1.10 -4.19
N GLU A 132 50.04 -0.09 -3.94
CA GLU A 132 49.62 -1.01 -2.89
C GLU A 132 49.77 -0.39 -1.49
N SER A 133 48.96 -0.85 -0.54
CA SER A 133 49.43 -1.52 0.68
C SER A 133 48.67 -1.15 1.99
N PHE A 134 48.40 -2.21 2.76
CA PHE A 134 48.09 -2.34 4.18
C PHE A 134 46.92 -1.57 4.84
N ALA A 135 45.89 -2.37 5.17
CA ALA A 135 45.25 -2.45 6.49
C ALA A 135 44.99 -1.15 7.26
N LYS A 136 43.72 -0.72 7.24
CA LYS A 136 43.04 -0.16 8.41
C LYS A 136 41.54 -0.35 8.26
N THR A 137 40.98 -1.26 9.05
CA THR A 137 39.55 -1.42 9.26
C THR A 137 39.01 -0.15 9.94
N HIS A 138 38.69 0.86 9.13
CA HIS A 138 37.85 1.95 9.58
C HIS A 138 36.45 1.40 9.76
N SER A 139 36.09 1.11 11.01
CA SER A 139 34.70 0.98 11.43
C SER A 139 34.01 2.32 11.15
N LYS A 140 33.47 2.45 9.94
CA LYS A 140 32.53 3.51 9.61
C LYS A 140 31.28 3.18 10.41
N ARG A 141 31.11 3.86 11.56
CA ARG A 141 29.81 3.92 12.25
C ARG A 141 28.78 4.28 11.19
N LEU A 142 27.90 3.32 10.90
CA LEU A 142 26.77 3.55 10.02
C LEU A 142 25.99 4.77 10.57
N PRO A 143 25.57 5.70 9.69
CA PRO A 143 24.64 6.75 10.08
C PRO A 143 23.43 6.10 10.75
N ARG A 144 23.17 6.48 11.99
CA ARG A 144 21.99 6.04 12.73
C ARG A 144 20.83 6.92 12.23
N GLU A 145 20.30 6.59 11.07
CA GLU A 145 19.12 7.24 10.50
C GLU A 145 17.90 6.32 10.57
N ALA A 146 16.78 6.98 10.90
CA ALA A 146 15.38 6.52 10.87
C ALA A 146 14.89 5.68 12.07
N PRO A 147 13.60 5.86 12.47
CA PRO A 147 13.02 5.23 13.65
C PRO A 147 13.13 3.72 13.52
N ALA A 148 13.17 3.01 14.65
CA ALA A 148 13.23 1.57 14.72
C ALA A 148 12.03 0.96 13.96
N HIS A 149 12.17 0.78 12.65
CA HIS A 149 11.43 -0.23 11.93
C HIS A 149 11.76 -1.52 12.64
N ASP A 150 10.73 -2.18 13.13
CA ASP A 150 10.79 -3.39 13.93
C ASP A 150 11.62 -4.46 13.21
N LEU A 151 12.93 -4.48 13.49
CA LEU A 151 13.91 -5.39 12.88
C LEU A 151 13.58 -6.85 13.23
N PHE A 152 12.77 -7.06 14.27
CA PHE A 152 12.38 -8.37 14.78
C PHE A 152 11.11 -8.89 14.12
N ALA A 153 10.23 -8.02 13.62
CA ALA A 153 9.04 -8.46 12.88
C ALA A 153 9.38 -9.36 11.67
N GLY A 154 10.50 -9.09 10.98
CA GLY A 154 10.98 -9.95 9.90
C GLY A 154 11.54 -11.30 10.36
N LEU A 155 12.05 -11.37 11.59
CA LEU A 155 12.59 -12.61 12.17
C LEU A 155 11.47 -13.57 12.57
N ASP A 156 10.34 -13.06 13.07
CA ASP A 156 9.21 -13.90 13.45
C ASP A 156 8.60 -14.62 12.24
N PHE A 157 8.44 -13.91 11.12
CA PHE A 157 8.01 -14.54 9.87
C PHE A 157 9.04 -15.54 9.36
N SER A 158 10.34 -15.22 9.43
CA SER A 158 11.40 -16.16 9.02
C SER A 158 11.37 -17.45 9.84
N ARG A 159 11.15 -17.33 11.16
CA ARG A 159 11.01 -18.49 12.05
C ARG A 159 9.75 -19.30 11.72
N PHE A 160 8.62 -18.62 11.53
CA PHE A 160 7.36 -19.26 11.17
C PHE A 160 7.49 -20.11 9.89
N HIS A 161 8.25 -19.64 8.89
CA HIS A 161 8.51 -20.38 7.65
C HIS A 161 9.29 -21.67 7.86
N VAL A 162 10.31 -21.63 8.71
CA VAL A 162 11.11 -22.82 9.05
C VAL A 162 10.24 -23.85 9.77
N GLU A 163 9.37 -23.40 10.66
CA GLU A 163 8.52 -24.29 11.47
C GLU A 163 7.35 -24.88 10.68
N ASN A 164 6.71 -24.10 9.79
CA ASN A 164 5.46 -24.50 9.13
C ASN A 164 5.63 -24.86 7.65
N GLY A 165 6.85 -24.72 7.09
CA GLY A 165 7.14 -25.07 5.70
C GLY A 165 6.31 -24.29 4.68
N VAL A 166 5.77 -23.14 5.11
CA VAL A 166 4.98 -22.22 4.27
C VAL A 166 5.86 -21.59 3.24
#